data_AF-A0A1A8NKS7-F1
#
_entry.id   AF-A0A1A8NKS7-F1
#
_cell.length_a   1.000
_cell.length_b   1.000
_cell.length_c   1.000
_cell.angle_alpha   90.00
_cell.angle_beta   90.00
_cell.angle_gamma   90.00
#
_symmetry.space_group_name_H-M   'P 1'
#
loop_
_entity.id
_entity.type
_entity.pdbx_description
1 polymer ?
#
loop_
_entity_poly.entity_id
_entity_poly.type
_entity_poly.pdbx_seq_one_letter_code
_entity_poly.pdbx_strand_id
1 'polypeptide(L)'
;PAYGSVTNVRVNSSMTTGQVLNLLLHKFRVENKAEDFVLYMVHESGERSRLKVDERPLVTRILYGPCEKISKIFITEADLGEEVTYDVAQYIKFEIPVLDSFVEKLKEEEEREITKLTQKYSALRSMILHQLEDRGHTSDRV
;
A
#
# COMPACT_ATOMS: atom_id res chain seq x y z
N PRO A 1 28.25 -7.26 -2.30
CA PRO A 1 28.58 -5.89 -1.84
C PRO A 1 28.11 -5.69 -0.40
N ALA A 2 28.75 -4.82 0.39
CA ALA A 2 28.24 -4.52 1.72
C ALA A 2 26.91 -3.76 1.63
N TYR A 3 26.01 -3.96 2.60
CA TYR A 3 24.77 -3.18 2.69
C TYR A 3 25.07 -1.68 2.69
N GLY A 4 24.29 -0.90 1.93
CA GLY A 4 24.49 0.54 1.79
C GLY A 4 25.58 0.96 0.79
N SER A 5 26.18 0.01 0.05
CA SER A 5 27.11 0.34 -1.04
C SER A 5 26.40 1.12 -2.16
N VAL A 6 26.99 2.22 -2.60
CA VAL A 6 26.43 3.09 -3.65
C VAL A 6 27.20 2.92 -4.95
N THR A 7 26.50 2.92 -6.08
CA THR A 7 27.11 2.92 -7.41
C THR A 7 26.23 3.65 -8.43
N ASN A 8 26.84 4.12 -9.51
CA ASN A 8 26.16 4.81 -10.60
C ASN A 8 26.28 4.05 -11.92
N VAL A 9 25.20 3.99 -12.70
CA VAL A 9 25.18 3.47 -14.08
C VAL A 9 24.62 4.53 -15.00
N ARG A 10 25.10 4.58 -16.25
CA ARG A 10 24.56 5.48 -17.26
C ARG A 10 23.41 4.78 -17.97
N VAL A 11 22.23 5.40 -17.94
CA VAL A 11 20.99 4.84 -18.50
C VAL A 11 20.28 5.86 -19.38
N ASN A 12 19.36 5.41 -20.22
CA ASN A 12 18.47 6.27 -21.00
C ASN A 12 16.99 5.92 -20.70
N SER A 13 16.05 6.69 -21.24
CA SER A 13 14.60 6.49 -21.01
C SER A 13 14.05 5.22 -21.67
N SER A 14 14.80 4.60 -22.59
CA SER A 14 14.40 3.36 -23.24
C SER A 14 14.76 2.10 -22.45
N MET A 15 15.63 2.20 -21.45
CA MET A 15 16.13 1.05 -20.69
C MET A 15 15.12 0.56 -19.66
N THR A 16 14.87 -0.75 -19.69
CA THR A 16 14.00 -1.45 -18.75
C THR A 16 14.67 -1.70 -17.39
N THR A 17 13.89 -1.92 -16.34
CA THR A 17 14.39 -2.31 -15.01
C THR A 17 15.31 -3.51 -15.08
N GLY A 18 14.95 -4.55 -15.86
CA GLY A 18 15.81 -5.72 -16.04
C GLY A 18 17.17 -5.38 -16.66
N GLN A 19 17.22 -4.50 -17.65
CA GLN A 19 18.49 -4.06 -18.24
C GLN A 19 19.33 -3.24 -17.26
N VAL A 20 18.71 -2.32 -16.53
CA VAL A 20 19.40 -1.50 -15.51
C VAL A 20 19.92 -2.36 -14.36
N LEU A 21 19.13 -3.33 -13.90
CA LEU A 21 19.53 -4.29 -12.86
C LEU A 21 20.77 -5.08 -13.31
N ASN A 22 20.78 -5.61 -14.53
CA ASN A 22 21.94 -6.33 -15.05
C ASN A 22 23.22 -5.47 -15.09
N LEU A 23 23.11 -4.18 -15.48
CA LEU A 23 24.26 -3.26 -15.44
C LEU A 23 24.78 -3.08 -14.01
N LEU A 24 23.89 -2.96 -13.04
CA LEU A 24 24.24 -2.81 -11.62
C LEU A 24 24.90 -4.07 -11.07
N LEU A 25 24.31 -5.25 -11.30
CA LEU A 25 24.83 -6.54 -10.85
C LEU A 25 26.22 -6.82 -11.46
N HIS A 26 26.39 -6.56 -12.77
CA HIS A 26 27.69 -6.66 -13.42
C HIS A 26 28.73 -5.72 -12.80
N LYS A 27 28.34 -4.46 -12.54
CA LYS A 27 29.25 -3.48 -11.92
C LYS A 27 29.65 -3.89 -10.50
N PHE A 28 28.75 -4.54 -9.76
CA PHE A 28 29.03 -5.10 -8.44
C PHE A 28 29.68 -6.48 -8.45
N ARG A 29 29.88 -7.08 -9.64
CA ARG A 29 30.42 -8.44 -9.82
C ARG A 29 29.62 -9.50 -9.03
N VAL A 30 28.29 -9.40 -9.10
CA VAL A 30 27.38 -10.40 -8.52
C VAL A 30 27.31 -11.61 -9.45
N GLU A 31 27.55 -12.81 -8.91
CA GLU A 31 27.54 -14.07 -9.67
C GLU A 31 26.18 -14.78 -9.63
N ASN A 32 25.35 -14.47 -8.63
CA ASN A 32 23.97 -14.94 -8.52
C ASN A 32 23.11 -14.49 -9.71
N LYS A 33 21.97 -15.15 -9.91
CA LYS A 33 21.14 -14.86 -11.07
C LYS A 33 20.42 -13.53 -10.88
N ALA A 34 20.21 -12.80 -11.97
CA ALA A 34 19.50 -11.52 -11.92
C ALA A 34 18.05 -11.65 -11.42
N GLU A 35 17.43 -12.82 -11.58
CA GLU A 35 16.08 -13.13 -11.07
C GLU A 35 16.00 -13.16 -9.54
N ASP A 36 17.15 -13.36 -8.86
CA ASP A 36 17.24 -13.33 -7.41
C ASP A 36 17.21 -11.89 -6.85
N PHE A 37 17.25 -10.87 -7.73
CA PHE A 37 17.30 -9.46 -7.34
C PHE A 37 16.20 -8.63 -7.98
N VAL A 38 15.85 -7.55 -7.29
CA VAL A 38 14.85 -6.58 -7.74
C VAL A 38 15.30 -5.16 -7.44
N LEU A 39 14.75 -4.20 -8.18
CA LEU A 39 14.92 -2.78 -7.89
C LEU A 39 13.69 -2.26 -7.15
N TYR A 40 13.92 -1.50 -6.09
CA TYR A 40 12.90 -0.74 -5.38
C TYR A 40 13.16 0.74 -5.48
N MET A 41 12.09 1.53 -5.67
CA MET A 41 12.10 2.95 -5.34
C MET A 41 11.66 3.10 -3.89
N VAL A 42 12.48 3.77 -3.07
CA VAL A 42 12.19 4.05 -1.66
C VAL A 42 12.11 5.56 -1.47
N HIS A 43 11.01 6.03 -0.88
CA HIS A 43 10.78 7.43 -0.56
C HIS A 43 10.98 7.70 0.94
N GLU A 44 11.29 8.94 1.32
CA GLU A 44 11.51 9.37 2.72
C GLU A 44 10.26 9.23 3.61
N SER A 45 9.09 9.14 3.00
CA SER A 45 7.84 8.79 3.70
C SER A 45 7.86 7.39 4.28
N GLY A 46 8.68 6.49 3.74
CA GLY A 46 8.67 5.05 4.01
C GLY A 46 8.02 4.22 2.90
N GLU A 47 7.44 4.87 1.88
CA GLU A 47 6.91 4.18 0.70
C GLU A 47 8.03 3.41 0.00
N ARG A 48 7.75 2.16 -0.35
CA ARG A 48 8.66 1.27 -1.05
C ARG A 48 7.90 0.55 -2.16
N SER A 49 8.24 0.89 -3.40
CA SER A 49 7.54 0.41 -4.59
C SER A 49 8.50 -0.41 -5.46
N ARG A 50 8.14 -1.66 -5.78
CA ARG A 50 8.98 -2.52 -6.62
C ARG A 50 8.89 -2.06 -8.07
N LEU A 51 10.04 -1.89 -8.71
CA LEU A 51 10.09 -1.64 -10.13
C LEU A 51 9.91 -2.96 -10.87
N LYS A 52 8.88 -3.06 -11.71
CA LYS A 52 8.65 -4.25 -12.55
C LYS A 52 9.72 -4.35 -13.61
N VAL A 53 9.98 -5.57 -14.10
CA VAL A 53 11.09 -5.86 -15.01
C VAL A 53 11.04 -5.02 -16.30
N ASP A 54 9.84 -4.71 -16.79
CA ASP A 54 9.53 -3.98 -18.02
C ASP A 54 9.39 -2.46 -17.85
N GLU A 55 9.32 -1.97 -16.61
CA GLU A 55 9.27 -0.54 -16.29
C GLU A 55 10.57 0.19 -16.62
N ARG A 56 10.57 1.53 -16.53
CA ARG A 56 11.70 2.39 -16.90
C ARG A 56 12.23 3.14 -15.68
N PRO A 57 13.29 2.65 -14.99
CA PRO A 57 13.78 3.25 -13.74
C PRO A 57 14.14 4.73 -13.84
N LEU A 58 14.64 5.19 -14.99
CA LEU A 58 14.94 6.60 -15.21
C LEU A 58 13.67 7.46 -15.19
N VAL A 59 12.58 6.96 -15.78
CA VAL A 59 11.28 7.66 -15.77
C VAL A 59 10.76 7.73 -14.34
N THR A 60 10.79 6.63 -13.61
CA THR A 60 10.39 6.62 -12.20
C THR A 60 11.25 7.57 -11.37
N ARG A 61 12.56 7.60 -11.57
CA ARG A 61 13.45 8.56 -10.88
C ARG A 61 13.08 10.02 -11.17
N ILE A 62 12.70 10.34 -12.40
CA ILE A 62 12.27 11.71 -12.75
C ILE A 62 10.98 12.07 -12.00
N LEU A 63 10.01 11.15 -11.89
CA LEU A 63 8.75 11.38 -11.17
C LEU A 63 8.98 11.59 -9.66
N TYR A 64 9.88 10.83 -9.05
CA TYR A 64 10.23 10.96 -7.62
C TYR A 64 11.28 12.04 -7.32
N GLY A 65 11.74 12.76 -8.35
CA GLY A 65 12.73 13.82 -8.24
C GLY A 65 14.19 13.36 -8.06
N PRO A 66 15.15 14.29 -8.20
CA PRO A 66 16.59 13.98 -8.20
C PRO A 66 17.22 13.91 -6.80
N CYS A 67 16.50 14.31 -5.75
CA CYS A 67 17.09 14.45 -4.42
C CYS A 67 17.24 13.10 -3.74
N GLU A 68 18.47 12.61 -3.59
CA GLU A 68 18.77 11.35 -2.88
C GLU A 68 18.41 11.37 -1.38
N LYS A 69 18.04 12.53 -0.80
CA LYS A 69 17.48 12.58 0.55
C LYS A 69 16.00 12.18 0.57
N ILE A 70 15.29 12.42 -0.53
CA ILE A 70 13.84 12.24 -0.66
C ILE A 70 13.53 10.85 -1.25
N SER A 71 14.22 10.45 -2.31
CA SER A 71 13.98 9.17 -2.98
C SER A 71 15.30 8.48 -3.34
N LYS A 72 15.32 7.15 -3.30
CA LYS A 72 16.49 6.32 -3.64
C LYS A 72 16.06 5.05 -4.36
N ILE A 73 16.90 4.58 -5.29
CA ILE A 73 16.74 3.26 -5.90
C ILE A 73 17.64 2.27 -5.16
N PHE A 74 17.06 1.18 -4.68
CA PHE A 74 17.76 0.10 -4.00
C PHE A 74 17.73 -1.19 -4.81
N ILE A 75 18.81 -1.97 -4.72
CA ILE A 75 18.86 -3.36 -5.16
C ILE A 75 18.70 -4.21 -3.90
N THR A 76 17.80 -5.19 -3.93
CA THR A 76 17.62 -6.15 -2.84
C THR A 76 17.32 -7.53 -3.42
N GLU A 77 17.51 -8.56 -2.60
CA GLU A 77 17.07 -9.92 -2.91
C GLU A 77 15.53 -9.96 -3.01
N ALA A 78 15.02 -10.74 -3.96
CA ALA A 78 13.62 -10.76 -4.33
C ALA A 78 12.69 -11.30 -3.23
N ASP A 79 13.22 -12.12 -2.32
CA ASP A 79 12.53 -12.73 -1.18
C ASP A 79 12.55 -11.86 0.09
N LEU A 80 13.48 -10.91 0.19
CA LEU A 80 13.58 -9.97 1.31
C LEU A 80 12.75 -8.68 1.11
N GLY A 81 12.24 -8.45 -0.10
CA GLY A 81 11.56 -7.22 -0.46
C GLY A 81 10.07 -7.19 -0.09
N GLU A 82 9.69 -6.32 0.85
CA GLU A 82 8.29 -5.99 1.14
C GLU A 82 7.88 -4.66 0.49
N GLU A 83 6.77 -4.65 -0.25
CA GLU A 83 6.19 -3.40 -0.77
C GLU A 83 5.45 -2.66 0.33
N VAL A 84 5.67 -1.35 0.40
CA VAL A 84 4.96 -0.47 1.32
C VAL A 84 4.31 0.63 0.52
N THR A 85 2.97 0.66 0.54
CA THR A 85 2.20 1.70 -0.13
C THR A 85 2.32 3.03 0.61
N TYR A 86 2.02 4.12 -0.09
CA TYR A 86 2.02 5.46 0.50
C TYR A 86 1.12 5.56 1.75
N ASP A 87 -0.09 4.99 1.70
CA ASP A 87 -1.04 5.02 2.81
C ASP A 87 -0.57 4.24 4.04
N VAL A 88 0.24 3.19 3.83
CA VAL A 88 0.82 2.39 4.91
C VAL A 88 2.09 3.05 5.47
N ALA A 89 2.84 3.76 4.62
CA ALA A 89 4.15 4.32 4.97
C ALA A 89 4.11 5.26 6.19
N GLN A 90 3.02 6.02 6.34
CA GLN A 90 2.84 6.91 7.48
C GLN A 90 2.82 6.18 8.83
N TYR A 91 2.52 4.88 8.84
CA TYR A 91 2.40 4.09 10.06
C TYR A 91 3.72 3.45 10.51
N ILE A 92 4.72 3.33 9.62
CA ILE A 92 6.00 2.67 9.93
C ILE A 92 6.71 3.30 11.12
N LYS A 93 6.50 4.60 11.34
CA LYS A 93 7.18 5.37 12.39
C LYS A 93 6.53 5.21 13.77
N PHE A 94 5.39 4.54 13.88
CA PHE A 94 4.74 4.29 15.16
C PHE A 94 5.23 2.98 15.78
N GLU A 95 5.28 2.95 17.10
CA GLU A 95 5.54 1.73 17.85
C GLU A 95 4.35 0.78 17.75
N ILE A 96 4.61 -0.53 17.84
CA ILE A 96 3.57 -1.58 17.77
C ILE A 96 2.39 -1.32 18.72
N PRO A 97 2.58 -0.93 20.00
CA PRO A 97 1.45 -0.67 20.90
C PRO A 97 0.55 0.50 20.44
N VAL A 98 1.14 1.50 19.75
CA VAL A 98 0.38 2.63 19.21
C VAL A 98 -0.47 2.16 18.02
N LEU A 99 0.11 1.32 17.14
CA LEU A 99 -0.62 0.72 16.03
C LEU A 99 -1.76 -0.17 16.52
N ASP A 100 -1.53 -0.98 17.56
CA ASP A 100 -2.57 -1.79 18.19
C ASP A 100 -3.73 -0.91 18.69
N SER A 101 -3.42 0.23 19.30
CA SER A 101 -4.45 1.18 19.76
C SER A 101 -5.26 1.80 18.62
N PHE A 102 -4.65 2.00 17.44
CA PHE A 102 -5.39 2.47 16.26
C PHE A 102 -6.36 1.40 15.76
N VAL A 103 -5.92 0.15 15.69
CA VAL A 103 -6.76 -0.97 15.27
C VAL A 103 -7.92 -1.16 16.25
N GLU A 104 -7.66 -1.08 17.55
CA GLU A 104 -8.69 -1.18 18.58
C GLU A 104 -9.75 -0.08 18.43
N LYS A 105 -9.33 1.18 18.31
CA LYS A 105 -10.26 2.31 18.10
C LYS A 105 -11.08 2.19 16.82
N LEU A 106 -10.49 1.69 15.73
CA LEU A 106 -11.21 1.46 14.48
C LEU A 106 -12.29 0.37 14.65
N LYS A 107 -11.99 -0.71 15.38
CA LYS A 107 -12.98 -1.75 15.70
C LYS A 107 -14.10 -1.22 16.59
N GLU A 108 -13.77 -0.42 17.60
CA GLU A 108 -14.79 0.22 18.45
C GLU A 108 -15.72 1.16 17.65
N GLU A 109 -15.16 1.93 16.70
CA GLU A 109 -15.94 2.80 15.82
C GLU A 109 -16.86 1.98 14.90
N GLU A 110 -16.34 0.91 14.31
CA GLU A 110 -17.09 0.00 13.45
C GLU A 110 -18.29 -0.60 14.20
N GLU A 111 -18.08 -1.12 15.41
CA GLU A 111 -19.15 -1.67 16.25
C GLU A 111 -20.22 -0.62 16.62
N ARG A 112 -19.79 0.63 16.85
CA ARG A 112 -20.71 1.74 17.14
C ARG A 112 -21.59 2.05 15.95
N GLU A 113 -21.01 2.11 14.74
CA GLU A 113 -21.77 2.35 13.52
C GLU A 113 -22.67 1.17 13.16
N ILE A 114 -22.24 -0.09 13.37
CA ILE A 114 -23.09 -1.29 13.21
C ILE A 114 -24.31 -1.20 14.13
N THR A 115 -24.10 -0.87 15.41
CA THR A 115 -25.19 -0.77 16.39
C THR A 115 -26.20 0.30 16.00
N LYS A 116 -25.71 1.49 15.65
CA LYS A 116 -26.52 2.63 15.19
C LYS A 116 -27.31 2.30 13.92
N LEU A 117 -26.67 1.63 12.96
CA LEU A 117 -27.31 1.20 11.72
C LEU A 117 -28.43 0.18 12.01
N THR A 118 -28.13 -0.81 12.84
CA THR A 118 -29.08 -1.86 13.25
C THR A 118 -30.31 -1.28 13.94
N GLN A 119 -30.11 -0.34 14.87
CA GLN A 119 -31.21 0.36 15.56
C GLN A 119 -32.07 1.16 14.58
N LYS A 120 -31.44 1.91 13.68
CA LYS A 120 -32.13 2.71 12.66
C LYS A 120 -33.00 1.82 11.77
N TYR A 121 -32.45 0.75 11.21
CA TYR A 121 -33.22 -0.14 10.33
C TYR A 121 -34.30 -0.93 11.08
N SER A 122 -34.06 -1.30 12.34
CA SER A 122 -35.07 -1.95 13.17
C SER A 122 -36.26 -1.02 13.42
N ALA A 123 -36.01 0.24 13.75
CA ALA A 123 -37.07 1.24 13.95
C ALA A 123 -37.86 1.49 12.66
N LEU A 124 -37.18 1.64 11.52
CA LEU A 124 -37.85 1.79 10.22
C LEU A 124 -38.71 0.58 9.88
N ARG A 125 -38.20 -0.64 10.10
CA ARG A 125 -38.95 -1.88 9.87
C ARG A 125 -40.23 -1.93 10.72
N SER A 126 -40.14 -1.60 12.01
CA SER A 126 -41.31 -1.55 12.90
C SER A 126 -42.33 -0.51 12.45
N MET A 127 -41.90 0.68 12.01
CA MET A 127 -42.81 1.70 11.48
C MET A 127 -43.55 1.19 10.24
N ILE A 128 -42.85 0.55 9.30
CA ILE A 128 -43.47 0.01 8.09
C ILE A 128 -44.48 -1.08 8.44
N LEU A 129 -44.15 -1.99 9.35
CA LEU A 129 -45.05 -3.06 9.79
C LEU A 129 -46.31 -2.50 10.45
N HIS A 130 -46.18 -1.54 11.36
CA HIS A 130 -47.33 -0.90 12.01
C HIS A 130 -48.25 -0.22 10.99
N GLN A 131 -47.70 0.48 9.98
CA GLN A 131 -48.48 1.11 8.92
C GLN A 131 -49.22 0.11 8.03
N LEU A 132 -48.64 -1.08 7.83
CA LEU A 132 -49.28 -2.16 7.07
C LEU A 132 -50.41 -2.82 7.87
N GLU A 133 -50.22 -3.02 9.18
CA GLU A 133 -51.23 -3.58 10.08
C GLU A 133 -52.45 -2.64 10.23
N ASP A 134 -52.22 -1.33 10.42
CA ASP A 134 -53.30 -0.33 10.50
C ASP A 134 -54.14 -0.25 9.21
N ARG A 135 -53.51 -0.48 8.05
CA ARG A 135 -54.22 -0.54 6.76
C ARG A 135 -55.01 -1.84 6.57
N GLY A 136 -54.58 -2.95 7.16
CA GLY A 136 -55.33 -4.21 7.14
C GLY A 136 -56.65 -4.11 7.92
N HIS A 137 -56.63 -3.46 9.08
CA HIS A 137 -57.82 -3.32 9.94
C HIS A 137 -58.89 -2.35 9.42
N THR A 138 -58.53 -1.42 8.53
CA THR A 138 -59.51 -0.51 7.91
C THR A 138 -60.24 -1.15 6.73
N SER A 139 -59.69 -2.20 6.11
CA SER A 139 -60.35 -2.93 5.02
C SER A 139 -61.36 -3.99 5.48
N ASP A 140 -61.24 -4.51 6.72
CA ASP A 140 -62.19 -5.49 7.30
C ASP A 140 -63.44 -4.86 7.93
N ARG A 141 -63.55 -3.52 7.89
CA ARG A 141 -64.66 -2.74 8.48
C ARG A 141 -65.62 -2.15 7.44
N VAL A 142 -65.55 -2.58 6.17
CA VAL A 142 -66.44 -2.15 5.09
C VAL A 142 -67.27 -3.34 4.59
#